data_AF-A0A077KCA6-F1
#
_entry.id   AF-A0A077KCA6-F1
#
_cell.length_a   1.000
_cell.length_b   1.000
_cell.length_c   1.000
_cell.angle_alpha   90.00
_cell.angle_beta   90.00
_cell.angle_gamma   90.00
#
_symmetry.space_group_name_H-M   'P 1'
#
loop_
_entity.id
_entity.type
_entity.pdbx_description
1 polymer ?
#
loop_
_entity_poly.entity_id
_entity_poly.type
_entity_poly.pdbx_seq_one_letter_code
_entity_poly.pdbx_strand_id
1 'polypeptide(L)'
;MKDKLKVFATIAVLMLGIYFIATTIRKNVLEDIDYVNQDYEITNGIVTKKSTYKGNNVWVKYTVNGTEYIESDGFSESENFKVGDTVKVKYSKTKPELMITQFNDQF
;
A
#
# COMPACT_ATOMS: atom_id res chain seq x y z
N MET A 1 -18.80 -29.77 28.37
CA MET A 1 -17.38 -29.69 27.95
C MET A 1 -17.21 -29.83 26.43
N LYS A 2 -17.88 -30.80 25.79
CA LYS A 2 -17.80 -31.01 24.32
C LYS A 2 -18.22 -29.79 23.50
N ASP A 3 -19.27 -29.08 23.89
CA ASP A 3 -19.74 -27.91 23.14
C ASP A 3 -18.79 -26.71 23.26
N LYS A 4 -18.17 -26.53 24.43
CA LYS A 4 -17.12 -25.51 24.63
C LYS A 4 -15.90 -25.79 23.75
N LEU A 5 -15.52 -27.06 23.60
CA LEU A 5 -14.42 -27.48 22.72
C LEU A 5 -14.74 -27.23 21.25
N LYS A 6 -15.98 -27.50 20.81
CA LYS A 6 -16.43 -27.21 19.44
C LYS A 6 -16.38 -25.71 19.13
N VAL A 7 -16.90 -24.87 20.04
CA VAL A 7 -16.86 -23.41 19.89
C VAL A 7 -15.40 -22.92 19.80
N PHE A 8 -14.51 -23.41 20.66
CA PHE A 8 -13.10 -23.05 20.61
C PHE A 8 -12.43 -23.48 19.29
N ALA A 9 -12.69 -24.69 18.82
CA ALA A 9 -12.18 -25.17 17.54
C ALA A 9 -12.67 -24.31 16.36
N THR A 10 -13.94 -23.93 16.35
CA THR A 10 -14.49 -23.03 15.31
C THR A 10 -13.80 -21.67 15.33
N ILE A 11 -13.59 -21.07 16.51
CA ILE A 11 -12.88 -19.79 16.63
C ILE A 11 -11.42 -19.94 16.16
N ALA A 12 -10.74 -21.02 16.51
CA ALA A 12 -9.37 -21.26 16.10
C ALA A 12 -9.23 -21.36 14.57
N VAL A 13 -10.16 -22.08 13.90
CA VAL A 13 -10.18 -22.17 12.43
C VAL A 13 -10.45 -20.81 11.80
N LEU A 14 -11.38 -20.01 12.35
CA LEU A 14 -11.64 -18.65 11.87
C LEU A 14 -10.40 -17.74 12.00
N MET A 15 -9.72 -17.79 13.15
CA MET A 15 -8.50 -17.02 13.36
C MET A 15 -7.37 -17.43 12.40
N LEU A 16 -7.21 -18.74 12.15
CA LEU A 16 -6.27 -19.23 11.14
C LEU A 16 -6.62 -18.72 9.73
N GLY A 17 -7.90 -18.76 9.36
CA GLY A 17 -8.37 -18.23 8.08
C GLY A 17 -8.03 -16.74 7.90
N ILE A 18 -8.31 -15.92 8.91
CA ILE A 18 -7.98 -14.48 8.89
C ILE A 18 -6.47 -14.27 8.79
N TYR A 19 -5.67 -15.06 9.51
CA TYR A 19 -4.21 -14.98 9.47
C TYR A 19 -3.63 -15.27 8.07
N PHE A 20 -4.11 -16.32 7.40
CA PHE A 20 -3.66 -16.65 6.04
C PHE A 20 -4.02 -15.57 5.01
N ILE A 21 -5.20 -14.95 5.15
CA ILE A 21 -5.60 -13.84 4.28
C ILE A 21 -4.69 -12.64 4.50
N ALA A 22 -4.47 -12.24 5.76
CA ALA A 22 -3.63 -11.10 6.10
C ALA A 22 -2.18 -11.27 5.63
N THR A 23 -1.61 -12.47 5.80
CA THR A 23 -0.24 -12.78 5.36
C THR A 23 -0.11 -12.79 3.84
N THR A 24 -1.11 -13.27 3.11
CA THR A 24 -1.12 -13.24 1.64
C THR A 24 -1.15 -11.81 1.10
N ILE A 25 -2.00 -10.95 1.67
CA ILE A 25 -2.08 -9.53 1.27
C ILE A 25 -0.73 -8.84 1.51
N ARG A 26 -0.12 -9.07 2.68
CA ARG A 26 1.20 -8.50 3.01
C ARG A 26 2.28 -8.97 2.05
N LYS A 27 2.26 -10.25 1.66
CA LYS A 27 3.23 -10.81 0.71
C LYS A 27 3.15 -10.10 -0.64
N ASN A 28 1.94 -9.91 -1.17
CA ASN A 28 1.76 -9.23 -2.46
C ASN A 28 2.28 -7.79 -2.43
N VAL A 29 2.01 -7.04 -1.36
CA VAL A 29 2.54 -5.67 -1.21
C VAL A 29 4.07 -5.66 -1.19
N LEU A 30 4.71 -6.60 -0.50
CA LEU A 30 6.17 -6.71 -0.49
C LEU A 30 6.73 -7.10 -1.87
N GLU A 31 6.05 -7.99 -2.59
CA GLU A 31 6.42 -8.35 -3.96
C GLU A 31 6.31 -7.16 -4.93
N ASP A 32 5.27 -6.32 -4.79
CA ASP A 32 5.12 -5.10 -5.59
C ASP A 32 6.23 -4.08 -5.28
N ILE A 33 6.58 -3.90 -4.00
CA ILE A 33 7.69 -3.04 -3.57
C ILE A 33 9.02 -3.54 -4.12
N ASP A 34 9.28 -4.85 -4.03
CA ASP A 34 10.47 -5.48 -4.57
C ASP A 34 10.53 -5.30 -6.10
N TYR A 35 9.39 -5.44 -6.79
CA TYR A 35 9.30 -5.23 -8.23
C TYR A 35 9.64 -3.79 -8.62
N VAL A 36 9.11 -2.80 -7.90
CA VAL A 36 9.46 -1.38 -8.12
C VAL A 36 10.96 -1.19 -7.91
N ASN A 37 11.52 -1.68 -6.80
CA ASN A 37 12.92 -1.47 -6.47
C ASN A 37 13.93 -2.13 -7.44
N GLN A 38 13.51 -3.10 -8.25
CA GLN A 38 14.37 -3.73 -9.27
C GLN A 38 14.72 -2.78 -10.42
N ASP A 39 13.77 -1.97 -10.90
CA ASP A 39 13.97 -1.02 -12.01
C ASP A 39 13.00 0.15 -11.90
N TYR A 40 13.45 1.21 -11.21
CA TYR A 40 12.64 2.39 -10.92
C TYR A 40 13.15 3.67 -11.55
N GLU A 41 12.25 4.64 -11.63
CA GLU A 41 12.56 6.05 -11.77
C GLU A 41 11.84 6.87 -10.70
N ILE A 42 12.31 8.10 -10.48
CA ILE A 42 11.70 9.04 -9.54
C ILE A 42 11.11 10.19 -10.33
N THR A 43 9.85 10.51 -10.03
CA THR A 43 9.17 11.70 -10.56
C THR A 43 8.52 12.48 -9.42
N ASN A 44 8.02 13.67 -9.73
CA ASN A 44 7.18 14.43 -8.83
C ASN A 44 5.70 14.14 -9.15
N GLY A 45 4.93 13.90 -8.10
CA GLY A 45 3.48 13.82 -8.15
C GLY A 45 2.82 14.86 -7.27
N ILE A 46 1.51 14.96 -7.38
CA ILE A 46 0.66 15.84 -6.56
C ILE A 46 -0.31 14.99 -5.76
N VAL A 47 -0.39 15.22 -4.45
CA VAL A 47 -1.37 14.56 -3.60
C VAL A 47 -2.78 14.98 -4.02
N THR A 48 -3.60 14.02 -4.43
CA THR A 48 -4.99 14.26 -4.85
C THR A 48 -6.00 13.91 -3.77
N LYS A 49 -5.67 12.96 -2.88
CA LYS A 49 -6.53 12.53 -1.78
C LYS A 49 -5.71 11.97 -0.62
N LYS A 50 -6.25 12.13 0.60
CA LYS A 50 -5.73 11.52 1.83
C LYS A 50 -6.90 10.85 2.57
N SER A 51 -6.68 9.65 3.09
CA SER A 51 -7.63 8.93 3.95
C SER A 51 -6.91 8.23 5.10
N THR A 52 -7.48 8.30 6.29
CA THR A 52 -7.09 7.50 7.46
C THR A 52 -8.18 6.49 7.84
N TYR A 53 -9.30 6.47 7.11
CA TYR A 53 -10.38 5.51 7.34
C TYR A 53 -10.01 4.14 6.76
N LYS A 54 -9.93 3.12 7.64
CA LYS A 54 -9.50 1.74 7.32
C LYS A 54 -8.07 1.67 6.76
N GLY A 55 -7.16 2.42 7.39
CA GLY A 55 -5.76 2.48 7.04
C GLY A 55 -5.37 3.83 6.44
N ASN A 56 -4.09 4.17 6.56
CA ASN A 56 -3.53 5.40 6.05
C ASN A 56 -3.18 5.22 4.58
N ASN A 57 -3.88 5.95 3.72
CA ASN A 57 -3.69 5.91 2.27
C ASN A 57 -3.61 7.32 1.70
N VAL A 58 -2.63 7.55 0.84
CA VAL A 58 -2.49 8.76 0.03
C VAL A 58 -2.67 8.39 -1.44
N TRP A 59 -3.38 9.22 -2.19
CA TRP A 59 -3.44 9.11 -3.65
C TRP A 59 -2.62 10.22 -4.27
N VAL A 60 -1.81 9.86 -5.25
CA VAL A 60 -0.88 10.77 -5.90
C VAL A 60 -1.09 10.70 -7.40
N LYS A 61 -1.22 11.86 -8.03
CA LYS A 61 -1.21 11.99 -9.48
C LYS A 61 0.17 12.32 -9.99
N TYR A 62 0.69 11.59 -10.96
CA TYR A 62 1.99 11.83 -11.59
C TYR A 62 1.93 11.49 -13.09
N THR A 63 2.93 11.95 -13.83
CA THR A 63 3.01 11.76 -15.29
C THR A 63 4.28 11.01 -15.66
N VAL A 64 4.14 9.99 -16.50
CA VAL A 64 5.23 9.21 -17.07
C VAL A 64 5.04 9.18 -18.59
N ASN A 65 6.03 9.67 -19.35
CA ASN A 65 5.99 9.72 -20.81
C ASN A 65 4.71 10.36 -21.41
N GLY A 66 4.13 11.34 -20.71
CA GLY A 66 2.89 12.03 -21.12
C GLY A 66 1.60 11.34 -20.70
N THR A 67 1.66 10.15 -20.07
CA THR A 67 0.49 9.46 -19.50
C THR A 67 0.36 9.80 -18.02
N GLU A 68 -0.85 10.17 -17.59
CA GLU A 68 -1.17 10.43 -16.19
C GLU A 68 -1.57 9.13 -15.47
N TYR A 69 -1.05 8.96 -14.26
CA TYR A 69 -1.36 7.87 -13.33
C TYR A 69 -1.90 8.47 -12.03
N ILE A 70 -2.88 7.79 -11.41
CA ILE A 70 -3.43 8.16 -10.11
C ILE A 70 -3.44 6.90 -9.25
N GLU A 71 -2.39 6.74 -8.47
CA GLU A 71 -2.18 5.54 -7.67
C GLU A 71 -2.14 5.88 -6.18
N SER A 72 -2.32 4.85 -5.35
CA SER A 72 -2.30 5.00 -3.90
C SER A 72 -1.18 4.24 -3.23
N ASP A 73 -0.70 4.80 -2.12
CA ASP A 73 0.29 4.18 -1.26
C ASP A 73 -0.03 4.45 0.22
N GLY A 74 0.60 3.68 1.09
CA GLY A 74 0.54 3.85 2.53
C GLY A 74 1.36 5.04 3.04
N PHE A 75 0.99 5.57 4.20
CA PHE A 75 1.81 6.57 4.91
C PHE A 75 1.76 6.35 6.43
N SER A 76 2.84 6.73 7.12
CA SER A 76 2.89 6.73 8.59
C SER A 76 2.08 7.89 9.18
N GLU A 77 1.46 7.71 10.35
CA GLU A 77 0.70 8.80 11.03
C GLU A 77 1.55 10.03 11.36
N SER A 78 2.89 9.88 11.43
CA SER A 78 3.82 10.99 11.63
C SER A 78 3.92 11.94 10.43
N GLU A 79 3.47 11.50 9.25
CA GLU A 79 3.60 12.26 8.01
C GLU A 79 2.58 13.40 7.93
N ASN A 80 3.09 14.62 7.83
CA ASN A 80 2.28 15.82 7.72
C ASN A 80 2.32 16.39 6.29
N PHE A 81 1.27 16.11 5.54
CA PHE A 81 1.03 16.60 4.17
C PHE A 81 -0.46 16.79 3.95
N LYS A 82 -0.80 17.59 2.93
CA LYS A 82 -2.17 17.93 2.51
C LYS A 82 -2.36 17.67 1.01
N VAL A 83 -3.62 17.63 0.60
CA VAL A 83 -4.01 17.61 -0.81
C VAL A 83 -3.45 18.86 -1.51
N GLY A 84 -2.85 18.65 -2.69
CA GLY A 84 -2.17 19.67 -3.47
C GLY A 84 -0.65 19.74 -3.25
N ASP A 85 -0.11 19.09 -2.22
CA ASP A 85 1.34 19.07 -1.99
C ASP A 85 2.06 18.25 -3.06
N THR A 86 3.26 18.68 -3.42
CA THR A 86 4.17 17.90 -4.27
C THR A 86 4.88 16.85 -3.44
N VAL A 87 4.98 15.64 -4.00
CA VAL A 87 5.60 14.48 -3.36
C VAL A 87 6.47 13.75 -4.36
N LYS A 88 7.58 13.16 -3.91
CA LYS A 88 8.36 12.26 -4.75
C LYS A 88 7.66 10.91 -4.87
N VAL A 89 7.64 10.38 -6.08
CA VAL A 89 7.09 9.08 -6.43
C VAL A 89 8.19 8.25 -7.07
N LYS A 90 8.51 7.11 -6.46
CA LYS A 90 9.33 6.07 -7.06
C LYS A 90 8.37 5.14 -7.79
N TYR A 91 8.55 4.94 -9.10
CA TYR A 91 7.65 4.08 -9.90
C TYR A 91 8.46 3.09 -10.72
N SER A 92 7.88 1.92 -11.03
CA SER A 92 8.53 0.96 -11.93
C SER A 92 8.50 1.46 -13.37
N LYS A 93 9.64 1.42 -14.08
CA LYS A 93 9.70 1.84 -15.48
C LYS A 93 8.83 1.00 -16.41
N THR A 94 8.64 -0.27 -16.05
CA THR A 94 7.90 -1.25 -16.86
C THR A 94 6.42 -1.30 -16.52
N LYS A 95 6.06 -0.93 -15.27
CA LYS A 95 4.68 -0.88 -14.77
C LYS A 95 4.48 0.38 -13.93
N PRO A 96 4.29 1.56 -14.56
CA PRO A 96 4.24 2.81 -13.83
C PRO A 96 3.10 2.92 -12.82
N GLU A 97 2.08 2.06 -12.90
CA GLU A 97 1.03 1.89 -11.88
C GLU A 97 1.54 1.33 -10.55
N LEU A 98 2.69 0.65 -10.54
CA LEU A 98 3.36 0.24 -9.31
C LEU A 98 4.30 1.35 -8.85
N MET A 99 3.99 1.92 -7.69
CA MET A 99 4.71 3.06 -7.15
C MET A 99 4.80 3.07 -5.63
N ILE A 100 5.77 3.81 -5.13
CA ILE A 100 6.03 4.07 -3.71
C ILE A 100 6.21 5.57 -3.55
N THR A 101 5.51 6.16 -2.59
CA THR A 101 5.61 7.58 -2.25
C THR A 101 6.66 7.80 -1.17
N GLN A 102 7.22 9.01 -1.07
CA GLN A 102 8.21 9.35 -0.03
C GLN A 102 7.70 9.18 1.42
N PHE A 103 6.39 8.97 1.61
CA PHE A 103 5.75 8.79 2.91
C PHE A 103 5.74 7.33 3.38
N ASN A 104 6.17 6.41 2.51
CA ASN A 104 6.27 4.99 2.81
C ASN A 104 7.68 4.67 3.32
N ASP A 105 7.77 3.88 4.38
CA ASP A 105 9.04 3.47 5.01
C ASP A 105 9.98 2.67 4.07
N GLN A 106 9.48 2.21 2.91
CA GLN A 106 10.22 1.48 1.88
C GLN A 106 10.64 2.35 0.68
N PHE A 107 10.44 3.67 0.75
CA PHE A 107 10.84 4.60 -0.30
C PHE A 107 12.35 4.70 -0.50
#